data_AF-A0AAD2CS06-F1
#
_entry.id   AF-A0AAD2CS06-F1
#
_cell.length_a   1.000
_cell.length_b   1.000
_cell.length_c   1.000
_cell.angle_alpha   90.00
_cell.angle_beta   90.00
_cell.angle_gamma   90.00
#
_symmetry.space_group_name_H-M   'P 1'
#
loop_
_entity.id
_entity.type
_entity.pdbx_description
1 polymer ?
#
loop_
_entity_poly.entity_id
_entity_poly.type
_entity_poly.pdbx_seq_one_letter_code
_entity_poly.pdbx_strand_id
1 'polypeptide(L)'
;MPHYYGLIIYFDGASKSNPHGPAGSGWTLYEMDPDGDTDGERLAQGQDYLGYNISNNQAEYHGLEGALKFMNKNDISCQYLHIRGDSQIVINQLHGKYQVRSKNIIGYYNAVMKELASIQCGAAEYTHINRAENREADAMANNSIRRKRSKSVWG
;
A
#
# COMPACT_ATOMS: atom_id res chain seq x y z
N MET A 1 16.91 14.83 -6.79
CA MET A 1 15.80 13.86 -6.73
C MET A 1 16.44 12.48 -6.65
N PRO A 2 16.21 11.70 -5.60
CA PRO A 2 16.82 10.39 -5.48
C PRO A 2 16.27 9.47 -6.58
N HIS A 3 17.19 8.81 -7.29
CA HIS A 3 16.87 7.84 -8.33
C HIS A 3 17.48 6.50 -7.95
N TYR A 4 16.64 5.49 -7.84
CA TYR A 4 17.01 4.15 -7.38
C TYR A 4 17.03 3.16 -8.53
N TYR A 5 17.90 2.16 -8.47
CA TYR A 5 17.81 1.04 -9.40
C TYR A 5 16.48 0.28 -9.19
N GLY A 6 16.19 -0.08 -7.95
CA GLY A 6 15.00 -0.85 -7.61
C GLY A 6 14.40 -0.43 -6.27
N LEU A 7 13.07 -0.41 -6.20
CA LEU A 7 12.30 -0.12 -4.98
C LEU A 7 11.24 -1.19 -4.74
N ILE A 8 10.99 -1.51 -3.47
CA ILE A 8 9.94 -2.45 -3.06
C ILE A 8 8.94 -1.72 -2.18
N ILE A 9 7.66 -1.75 -2.56
CA ILE A 9 6.54 -1.31 -1.73
C ILE A 9 5.86 -2.55 -1.16
N TYR A 10 5.68 -2.57 0.16
CA TYR A 10 4.69 -3.44 0.79
C TYR A 10 3.51 -2.58 1.24
N PHE A 11 2.29 -3.09 1.06
CA PHE A 11 1.08 -2.41 1.50
C PHE A 11 0.10 -3.40 2.11
N ASP A 12 -0.70 -2.91 3.07
CA ASP A 12 -1.82 -3.66 3.63
C ASP A 12 -2.94 -2.73 4.11
N GLY A 13 -4.13 -3.31 4.24
CA GLY A 13 -5.32 -2.70 4.81
C GLY A 13 -5.93 -3.58 5.90
N ALA A 14 -6.39 -2.93 6.97
CA ALA A 14 -7.13 -3.57 8.04
C ALA A 14 -8.52 -2.94 8.14
N SER A 15 -9.58 -3.74 8.03
CA SER A 15 -10.95 -3.32 8.34
C SER A 15 -11.56 -4.23 9.40
N LYS A 16 -11.87 -3.69 10.60
CA LYS A 16 -12.56 -4.44 11.65
C LYS A 16 -14.05 -4.53 11.29
N SER A 17 -14.67 -5.69 11.50
CA SER A 17 -16.08 -5.92 11.17
C SER A 17 -16.46 -5.47 9.75
N ASN A 18 -15.59 -5.77 8.78
CA ASN A 18 -15.61 -5.35 7.37
C ASN A 18 -17.04 -5.20 6.76
N PRO A 19 -17.53 -3.98 6.45
CA PRO A 19 -16.86 -2.67 6.52
C PRO A 19 -17.21 -1.83 7.78
N HIS A 20 -18.07 -2.30 8.67
CA HIS A 20 -18.75 -1.47 9.69
C HIS A 20 -17.90 -1.06 10.89
N GLY A 21 -16.75 -1.69 11.12
CA GLY A 21 -15.83 -1.29 12.19
C GLY A 21 -14.73 -0.34 11.70
N PRO A 22 -13.80 0.02 12.59
CA PRO A 22 -12.71 0.92 12.25
C PRO A 22 -11.75 0.28 11.24
N ALA A 23 -11.23 1.10 10.35
CA ALA A 23 -10.29 0.72 9.30
C ALA A 23 -9.01 1.55 9.34
N GLY A 24 -7.95 0.98 8.80
CA GLY A 24 -6.62 1.57 8.71
C GLY A 24 -5.82 0.96 7.57
N SER A 25 -4.81 1.67 7.11
CA SER A 25 -3.85 1.18 6.10
C SER A 25 -2.43 1.36 6.58
N GLY A 26 -1.52 0.59 5.99
CA GLY A 26 -0.10 0.62 6.28
C GLY A 26 0.72 0.33 5.02
N TRP A 27 1.92 0.89 4.95
CA TRP A 27 2.86 0.62 3.88
C TRP A 27 4.31 0.83 4.32
N THR A 28 5.23 0.15 3.64
CA THR A 28 6.68 0.31 3.77
C THR A 28 7.31 0.43 2.38
N LEU A 29 8.41 1.17 2.32
CA LEU A 29 9.22 1.37 1.12
C LEU A 29 10.67 0.98 1.42
N TYR A 30 11.22 0.09 0.62
CA TYR A 30 12.60 -0.38 0.71
C TYR A 30 13.33 -0.12 -0.60
N GLU A 31 14.65 0.06 -0.51
CA GLU A 31 15.53 -0.15 -1.65
C GLU A 31 15.65 -1.65 -1.93
N MET A 32 15.69 -2.06 -3.21
CA MET A 32 16.03 -3.43 -3.56
C MET A 32 17.49 -3.71 -3.21
N ASP A 33 17.76 -4.88 -2.63
CA ASP A 33 19.13 -5.36 -2.47
C ASP A 33 19.86 -5.38 -3.84
N PRO A 34 21.15 -5.00 -3.92
CA PRO A 34 21.96 -5.13 -5.13
C PRO A 34 21.91 -6.51 -5.81
N ASP A 35 21.68 -7.58 -5.04
CA ASP A 35 21.54 -8.96 -5.55
C ASP A 35 20.13 -9.27 -6.11
N GLY A 36 19.18 -8.34 -6.00
CA GLY A 36 18.05 -8.20 -6.92
C GLY A 36 16.69 -8.77 -6.51
N ASP A 37 16.56 -9.46 -5.37
CA ASP A 37 15.29 -10.15 -5.02
C ASP A 37 14.77 -9.91 -3.58
N THR A 38 15.54 -9.26 -2.72
CA THR A 38 15.22 -9.07 -1.30
C THR A 38 15.14 -7.60 -0.89
N ASP A 39 14.53 -7.38 0.27
CA ASP A 39 14.44 -6.06 0.90
C ASP A 39 15.82 -5.63 1.40
N GLY A 40 16.33 -4.52 0.87
CA GLY A 40 17.52 -3.84 1.37
C GLY A 40 17.19 -2.89 2.51
N GLU A 41 17.70 -1.65 2.44
CA GLU A 41 17.41 -0.63 3.45
C GLU A 41 15.96 -0.15 3.38
N ARG A 42 15.31 -0.04 4.55
CA ARG A 42 13.98 0.59 4.64
C ARG A 42 14.11 2.10 4.53
N LEU A 43 13.64 2.66 3.42
CA LEU A 43 13.69 4.08 3.13
C LEU A 43 12.58 4.87 3.83
N ALA A 44 11.36 4.30 3.88
CA ALA A 44 10.20 4.97 4.47
C ALA A 44 9.11 3.99 4.91
N GLN A 45 8.18 4.51 5.70
CA GLN A 45 6.98 3.80 6.13
C GLN A 45 5.85 4.78 6.44
N GLY A 46 4.61 4.34 6.33
CA GLY A 46 3.44 5.15 6.64
C GLY A 46 2.24 4.31 7.09
N GLN A 47 1.33 4.97 7.80
CA GLN A 47 0.08 4.35 8.24
C GLN A 47 -0.99 5.42 8.40
N ASP A 48 -2.23 5.10 8.02
CA ASP A 48 -3.36 6.01 8.13
C ASP A 48 -4.56 5.35 8.79
N TYR A 49 -5.30 6.14 9.57
CA TYR A 49 -6.60 5.74 10.11
C TYR A 49 -7.68 6.19 9.12
N LEU A 50 -8.47 5.25 8.63
CA LEU A 50 -9.40 5.47 7.54
C LEU A 50 -10.85 5.67 8.00
N GLY A 51 -11.09 5.67 9.31
CA GLY A 51 -12.45 5.82 9.84
C GLY A 51 -13.21 4.51 9.88
N TYR A 52 -14.50 4.55 9.55
CA TYR A 52 -15.44 3.42 9.55
C TYR A 52 -16.07 3.29 8.16
N ASN A 53 -16.76 2.18 7.90
CA ASN A 53 -17.42 1.90 6.62
C ASN A 53 -16.46 1.83 5.42
N ILE A 54 -15.23 1.40 5.69
CA ILE A 54 -14.20 1.11 4.69
C ILE A 54 -13.97 -0.40 4.68
N SER A 55 -14.08 -1.02 3.51
CA SER A 55 -13.82 -2.45 3.36
C SER A 55 -12.32 -2.76 3.36
N ASN A 56 -11.96 -4.03 3.53
CA ASN A 56 -10.53 -4.42 3.51
C ASN A 56 -9.85 -4.03 2.20
N ASN A 57 -10.45 -4.34 1.06
CA ASN A 57 -9.89 -4.00 -0.25
C ASN A 57 -9.76 -2.48 -0.44
N GLN A 58 -10.71 -1.68 0.07
CA GLN A 58 -10.60 -0.22 0.04
C GLN A 58 -9.42 0.27 0.90
N ALA A 59 -9.22 -0.33 2.09
CA ALA A 59 -8.11 -0.02 2.96
C ALA A 59 -6.75 -0.42 2.34
N GLU A 60 -6.68 -1.55 1.64
CA GLU A 60 -5.48 -1.98 0.93
C GLU A 60 -5.11 -1.01 -0.20
N TYR A 61 -6.07 -0.58 -1.02
CA TYR A 61 -5.82 0.45 -2.02
C TYR A 61 -5.33 1.75 -1.41
N HIS A 62 -5.87 2.16 -0.25
CA HIS A 62 -5.37 3.33 0.48
C HIS A 62 -3.93 3.16 0.95
N GLY A 63 -3.52 1.96 1.37
CA GLY A 63 -2.13 1.67 1.74
C GLY A 63 -1.18 1.89 0.56
N LEU A 64 -1.52 1.32 -0.59
CA LEU A 64 -0.74 1.47 -1.81
C LEU A 64 -0.70 2.92 -2.31
N GLU A 65 -1.86 3.60 -2.36
CA GLU A 65 -1.96 5.00 -2.73
C GLU A 65 -1.08 5.89 -1.83
N GLY A 66 -1.05 5.60 -0.52
CA GLY A 66 -0.21 6.31 0.45
C GLY A 66 1.28 6.21 0.14
N ALA A 67 1.79 5.02 -0.19
CA ALA A 67 3.18 4.82 -0.58
C ALA A 67 3.53 5.59 -1.87
N LEU A 68 2.67 5.51 -2.88
CA LEU A 68 2.90 6.16 -4.18
C LEU A 68 2.85 7.69 -4.05
N LYS A 69 1.91 8.23 -3.28
CA LYS A 69 1.87 9.66 -2.95
C LYS A 69 3.13 10.13 -2.21
N PHE A 70 3.65 9.31 -1.30
CA PHE A 70 4.90 9.60 -0.63
C PHE A 70 6.06 9.69 -1.65
N MET A 71 6.15 8.74 -2.59
CA MET A 71 7.16 8.78 -3.64
C MET A 71 7.02 10.04 -4.52
N ASN A 72 5.82 10.33 -5.02
CA ASN A 72 5.56 11.52 -5.84
C ASN A 72 5.89 12.83 -5.10
N LYS A 73 5.48 12.96 -3.83
CA LYS A 73 5.72 14.16 -3.03
C LYS A 73 7.20 14.44 -2.76
N ASN A 74 8.03 13.39 -2.72
CA ASN A 74 9.46 13.50 -2.44
C ASN A 74 10.32 13.36 -3.71
N ASP A 75 9.70 13.41 -4.89
CA ASP A 75 10.36 13.26 -6.18
C ASP A 75 11.24 11.99 -6.25
N ILE A 76 10.75 10.89 -5.69
CA ILE A 76 11.44 9.58 -5.71
C ILE A 76 11.16 8.90 -7.05
N SER A 77 12.22 8.47 -7.73
CA SER A 77 12.14 7.77 -9.01
C SER A 77 12.94 6.47 -8.97
N CYS A 78 12.63 5.53 -9.88
CA CYS A 78 13.36 4.26 -9.95
C CYS A 78 13.36 3.63 -11.34
N GLN A 79 14.26 2.69 -11.61
CA GLN A 79 14.17 1.87 -12.83
C GLN A 79 13.12 0.75 -12.68
N TYR A 80 13.07 0.12 -11.49
CA TYR A 80 12.14 -0.97 -11.18
C TYR A 80 11.36 -0.72 -9.89
N LEU A 81 10.04 -0.90 -9.92
CA LEU A 81 9.17 -0.83 -8.75
C LEU A 81 8.46 -2.16 -8.53
N HIS A 82 8.67 -2.79 -7.38
CA HIS A 82 7.99 -4.03 -7.02
C HIS A 82 6.94 -3.76 -5.95
N ILE A 83 5.67 -3.94 -6.29
CA ILE A 83 4.54 -3.74 -5.40
C ILE A 83 4.08 -5.10 -4.88
N ARG A 84 4.23 -5.30 -3.58
CA ARG A 84 3.93 -6.56 -2.89
C ARG A 84 2.76 -6.35 -1.90
N GLY A 85 1.82 -7.29 -1.90
CA GLY A 85 0.70 -7.31 -0.97
C GLY A 85 0.06 -8.69 -0.91
N ASP A 86 -0.66 -9.00 0.17
CA ASP A 86 -1.30 -10.30 0.40
C ASP A 86 -2.76 -10.36 -0.09
N SER A 87 -3.23 -9.30 -0.75
CA SER A 87 -4.54 -9.26 -1.40
C SER A 87 -4.49 -9.71 -2.84
N GLN A 88 -4.90 -10.96 -3.06
CA GLN A 88 -5.01 -11.51 -4.41
C GLN A 88 -5.95 -10.69 -5.30
N ILE A 89 -7.01 -10.08 -4.74
CA ILE A 89 -7.96 -9.26 -5.50
C ILE A 89 -7.27 -7.99 -5.99
N VAL A 90 -6.64 -7.23 -5.09
CA VAL A 90 -5.98 -5.97 -5.45
C VAL A 90 -4.84 -6.22 -6.43
N ILE A 91 -3.97 -7.20 -6.15
CA ILE A 91 -2.86 -7.56 -7.05
C ILE A 91 -3.35 -7.95 -8.44
N ASN A 92 -4.39 -8.80 -8.54
CA ASN A 92 -4.92 -9.20 -9.86
C ASN A 92 -5.62 -8.05 -10.59
N GLN A 93 -6.19 -7.08 -9.87
CA GLN A 93 -6.75 -5.87 -10.47
C GLN A 93 -5.65 -4.95 -11.01
N LEU A 94 -4.54 -4.79 -10.29
CA LEU A 94 -3.36 -4.04 -10.75
C LEU A 94 -2.72 -4.71 -11.99
N HIS A 95 -2.68 -6.04 -12.03
CA HIS A 95 -2.27 -6.82 -13.22
C HIS A 95 -3.23 -6.68 -14.40
N GLY A 96 -4.42 -6.11 -14.23
CA GLY A 96 -5.47 -6.11 -15.24
C GLY A 96 -6.13 -7.48 -15.48
N LYS A 97 -5.76 -8.51 -14.72
CA LYS A 97 -6.38 -9.85 -14.78
C LYS A 97 -7.84 -9.80 -14.33
N TYR A 98 -8.13 -8.99 -13.32
CA TYR A 98 -9.48 -8.78 -12.80
C TYR A 98 -10.00 -7.40 -13.18
N GLN A 99 -11.20 -7.36 -13.77
CA GLN A 99 -11.82 -6.08 -14.12
C GLN A 99 -12.34 -5.36 -12.88
N VAL A 100 -12.04 -4.06 -12.79
CA VAL A 100 -12.50 -3.19 -11.70
C VAL A 100 -13.86 -2.57 -12.05
N ARG A 101 -14.94 -3.32 -11.82
CA ARG A 101 -16.31 -2.86 -12.14
C ARG A 101 -17.07 -2.28 -10.95
N SER A 102 -16.63 -2.56 -9.73
CA SER A 102 -17.32 -2.11 -8.52
C SER A 102 -17.22 -0.59 -8.36
N LYS A 103 -18.36 0.09 -8.26
CA LYS A 103 -18.42 1.55 -8.01
C LYS A 103 -17.70 1.95 -6.72
N ASN A 104 -17.62 1.05 -5.75
CA ASN A 104 -16.98 1.29 -4.46
C ASN A 104 -15.45 1.08 -4.50
N ILE A 105 -14.89 0.56 -5.59
CA ILE A 105 -13.45 0.28 -5.74
C ILE A 105 -12.84 1.08 -6.89
N ILE A 106 -13.58 1.34 -7.98
CA ILE A 106 -13.03 1.97 -9.18
C ILE A 106 -12.37 3.32 -8.92
N GLY A 107 -12.89 4.13 -7.98
CA GLY A 107 -12.26 5.39 -7.58
C GLY A 107 -10.87 5.20 -6.99
N TYR A 108 -10.71 4.18 -6.13
CA TYR A 108 -9.44 3.85 -5.48
C TYR A 108 -8.42 3.30 -6.47
N TYR A 109 -8.85 2.39 -7.35
CA TYR A 109 -8.02 1.88 -8.42
C TYR A 109 -7.51 3.01 -9.33
N ASN A 110 -8.41 3.89 -9.78
CA ASN A 110 -8.04 5.02 -10.64
C ASN A 110 -7.05 5.98 -9.95
N ALA A 111 -7.21 6.20 -8.64
CA ALA A 111 -6.27 7.01 -7.88
C ALA A 111 -4.88 6.38 -7.85
N VAL A 112 -4.76 5.09 -7.55
CA VAL A 112 -3.50 4.35 -7.60
C VAL A 112 -2.87 4.38 -8.99
N MET A 113 -3.64 4.13 -10.05
CA MET A 113 -3.13 4.17 -11.42
C MET A 113 -2.64 5.58 -11.81
N LYS A 114 -3.30 6.63 -11.33
CA LYS A 114 -2.87 8.02 -11.54
C LYS A 114 -1.54 8.30 -10.85
N GLU A 115 -1.40 7.91 -9.57
CA GLU A 115 -0.15 8.10 -8.82
C GLU A 115 1.00 7.27 -9.42
N LEU A 116 0.72 6.04 -9.88
CA LEU A 116 1.71 5.23 -10.61
C LEU A 116 2.19 5.89 -11.88
N ALA A 117 1.26 6.44 -12.69
CA ALA A 117 1.59 7.08 -13.95
C ALA A 117 2.39 8.38 -13.80
N SER A 118 2.38 9.01 -12.62
CA SER A 118 3.16 10.22 -12.35
C SER A 118 4.56 9.95 -11.79
N ILE A 119 4.84 8.72 -11.33
CA ILE A 119 6.17 8.35 -10.88
C ILE A 119 7.05 8.10 -12.12
N GLN A 120 8.24 8.69 -12.15
CA GLN A 120 9.26 8.32 -13.12
C GLN A 120 9.80 6.91 -12.77
N CYS A 121 9.15 5.89 -13.34
CA CYS A 121 9.47 4.49 -13.16
C CYS A 121 9.62 3.78 -14.52
N GLY A 122 10.67 2.99 -14.69
CA GLY A 122 10.91 2.24 -15.92
C GLY A 122 9.95 1.04 -16.09
N ALA A 123 9.76 0.26 -15.04
CA ALA A 123 8.83 -0.87 -15.01
C ALA A 123 8.27 -1.10 -13.60
N ALA A 124 7.00 -1.51 -13.52
CA ALA A 124 6.35 -1.91 -12.29
C ALA A 124 5.92 -3.38 -12.34
N GLU A 125 6.26 -4.14 -11.31
CA GLU A 125 5.84 -5.52 -11.09
C GLU A 125 4.90 -5.57 -9.89
N TYR A 126 3.88 -6.43 -9.93
CA TYR A 126 2.97 -6.61 -8.79
C TYR A 126 2.96 -8.07 -8.36
N THR A 127 3.15 -8.35 -7.08
CA THR A 127 3.26 -9.73 -6.60
C THR A 127 2.39 -9.95 -5.38
N HIS A 128 1.62 -11.03 -5.44
CA HIS A 128 0.92 -11.55 -4.28
C HIS A 128 1.93 -12.30 -3.41
N ILE A 129 2.01 -11.92 -2.13
CA ILE A 129 2.86 -12.56 -1.13
C ILE A 129 2.01 -13.17 -0.02
N ASN A 130 2.59 -14.08 0.78
CA ASN A 130 1.85 -14.59 1.93
C ASN A 130 1.76 -13.52 3.04
N ARG A 131 0.69 -13.56 3.84
CA ARG A 131 0.51 -12.65 4.97
C ARG A 131 1.67 -12.65 5.99
N ALA A 132 2.35 -13.79 6.14
CA ALA A 132 3.53 -13.90 7.02
C ALA A 132 4.73 -13.06 6.52
N GLU A 133 4.78 -12.79 5.22
CA GLU A 133 5.78 -11.93 4.58
C GLU A 133 5.35 -10.46 4.68
N ASN A 134 4.03 -10.17 4.63
CA ASN A 134 3.49 -8.81 4.71
C ASN A 134 3.32 -8.24 6.14
N ARG A 135 4.04 -8.80 7.13
CA ARG A 135 3.79 -8.52 8.57
C ARG A 135 3.99 -7.06 8.97
N GLU A 136 4.93 -6.35 8.38
CA GLU A 136 5.20 -4.95 8.74
C GLU A 136 4.06 -4.02 8.31
N ALA A 137 3.58 -4.17 7.07
CA ALA A 137 2.45 -3.38 6.56
C ALA A 137 1.15 -3.71 7.31
N ASP A 138 0.88 -4.99 7.60
CA ASP A 138 -0.26 -5.42 8.43
C ASP A 138 -0.21 -4.81 9.83
N ALA A 139 0.97 -4.85 10.46
CA ALA A 139 1.16 -4.26 11.78
C ALA A 139 0.86 -2.76 11.75
N MET A 140 1.31 -2.04 10.71
CA MET A 140 1.03 -0.61 10.52
C MET A 140 -0.46 -0.32 10.37
N ALA A 141 -1.16 -1.06 9.50
CA ALA A 141 -2.60 -0.90 9.31
C ALA A 141 -3.39 -1.13 10.61
N ASN A 142 -3.02 -2.15 11.39
CA ASN A 142 -3.64 -2.43 12.68
C ASN A 142 -3.27 -1.40 13.76
N ASN A 143 -2.04 -0.88 13.74
CA ASN A 143 -1.55 0.13 14.68
C ASN A 143 -2.27 1.47 14.49
N SER A 144 -2.58 1.88 13.26
CA SER A 144 -3.31 3.12 12.99
C SER A 144 -4.71 3.12 13.64
N ILE A 145 -5.40 1.97 13.58
CA ILE A 145 -6.69 1.74 14.27
C ILE A 145 -6.54 1.85 15.79
N ARG A 146 -5.53 1.15 16.36
CA ARG A 146 -5.31 1.13 17.81
C ARG A 146 -4.98 2.51 18.39
N ARG A 147 -4.09 3.26 17.72
CA ARG A 147 -3.65 4.60 18.15
C ARG A 147 -4.79 5.62 18.17
N LYS A 148 -5.79 5.48 17.30
CA LYS A 148 -6.97 6.35 17.33
C LYS A 148 -7.94 5.97 18.46
N ARG A 149 -8.11 4.67 18.74
CA ARG A 149 -8.92 4.20 19.87
C ARG A 149 -8.37 4.69 21.21
N SER A 150 -7.06 4.68 21.43
CA SER A 150 -6.46 5.14 22.69
C SER A 150 -6.65 6.64 22.96
N LYS A 151 -6.80 7.47 21.90
CA LYS A 151 -7.10 8.90 22.02
C LYS A 151 -8.58 9.22 22.31
N SER A 152 -9.47 8.24 22.24
CA SER A 152 -10.93 8.44 22.42
C SER A 152 -11.45 7.95 23.79
N VAL A 153 -10.57 7.44 24.66
CA VAL A 153 -10.93 6.91 25.99
C VAL A 153 -10.68 7.93 27.12
N TRP A 154 -10.09 9.08 26.80
CA TRP A 154 -9.89 10.20 27.72
C TRP A 154 -10.44 11.48 27.09
N GLY A 155 -11.75 11.67 27.22
CA GLY A 155 -12.51 12.84 26.80
C GLY A 155 -13.84 12.87 27.52
#